data_AF-A0A5K1K5N0-F1
#
_entry.id   AF-A0A5K1K5N0-F1
#
_cell.length_a   1.000
_cell.length_b   1.000
_cell.length_c   1.000
_cell.angle_alpha   90.00
_cell.angle_beta   90.00
_cell.angle_gamma   90.00
#
_symmetry.space_group_name_H-M   'P 1'
#
loop_
_entity.id
_entity.type
_entity.pdbx_description
1 polymer ?
#
loop_
_entity_poly.entity_id
_entity_poly.type
_entity_poly.pdbx_seq_one_letter_code
_entity_poly.pdbx_strand_id
1 'polypeptide(L)'
;MLTAEFTEAVDALIQDTSLPNNALNARARRYLKLVTDLQLRGPPWAARIQTAIPKVPAFCTLQLIASLYAVADELKLVAGKRYVSATICVCGDRTIPAAMGAPEGQSITNLVQALDAIASTWAAFLLWPFYVHGADRNLNSSPGDPQAFSSGPPPQNESEWVEKHQLVRDQQRREKEQVMARDNYYCFMCGQYDTDWFFKQQPEPPDGADFNDCDVVRIIKREVLAQDEGCSLDGNSLNIMHGILKRYFSMNETLLEKAEGPRNMLFVNTSACTGFRKFQWCLSPTKTPNRYKIKRYGPRNYAGSRHVTSCVSFVDHSQSLSPSQPPHPSPSPSRFQSQARARAGRGIDTEPVDLPDPALLRLHAALAGVLCLSGADLAFDCLLARPPWLPGCSRWPAPRGAAFWASVVEYEGEETCLEVDLDLSVEALLDDMRARAVAAGDYEARPAATNSREGSPSRH
;
A
#
# COMPACT_ATOMS: atom_id res chain seq x y z
N MET A 1 -1.80 23.38 1.03
CA MET A 1 -2.01 23.80 2.44
C MET A 1 -0.75 23.71 3.30
N LEU A 2 0.15 22.72 3.12
CA LEU A 2 1.48 22.75 3.74
C LEU A 2 2.37 23.82 3.09
N THR A 3 2.15 25.08 3.44
CA THR A 3 3.10 26.13 3.09
C THR A 3 4.41 25.91 3.84
N ALA A 4 5.50 26.49 3.34
CA ALA A 4 6.79 26.48 4.04
C ALA A 4 6.62 27.03 5.48
N GLU A 5 5.89 28.14 5.64
CA GLU A 5 5.60 28.74 6.94
C GLU A 5 4.81 27.82 7.88
N PHE A 6 3.83 27.07 7.36
CA PHE A 6 3.09 26.11 8.20
C PHE A 6 4.02 25.01 8.68
N THR A 7 4.85 24.49 7.78
CA THR A 7 5.81 23.44 8.07
C THR A 7 6.85 23.88 9.10
N GLU A 8 7.37 25.10 8.96
CA GLU A 8 8.29 25.72 9.91
C GLU A 8 7.66 25.89 11.30
N ALA A 9 6.40 26.36 11.37
CA ALA A 9 5.69 26.48 12.65
C ALA A 9 5.48 25.12 13.33
N VAL A 10 5.19 24.08 12.56
CA VAL A 10 5.09 22.70 13.09
C VAL A 10 6.45 22.23 13.59
N ASP A 11 7.52 22.46 12.83
CA ASP A 11 8.88 22.06 13.21
C ASP A 11 9.35 22.78 14.48
N ALA A 12 9.04 24.08 14.62
CA ALA A 12 9.32 24.84 15.83
C ALA A 12 8.67 24.21 17.07
N LEU A 13 7.38 23.84 16.98
CA LEU A 13 6.71 23.13 18.08
C LEU A 13 7.28 21.73 18.33
N ILE A 14 7.71 21.01 17.30
CA ILE A 14 8.33 19.69 17.46
C ILE A 14 9.69 19.82 18.16
N GLN A 15 10.48 20.84 17.84
CA GLN A 15 11.81 21.04 18.40
C GLN A 15 11.80 21.71 19.78
N ASP A 16 10.69 22.33 20.18
CA ASP A 16 10.56 22.98 21.49
C ASP A 16 10.56 21.98 22.66
N THR A 17 11.76 21.71 23.19
CA THR A 17 11.96 20.83 24.35
C THR A 17 11.38 21.37 25.65
N SER A 18 11.09 22.68 25.73
CA SER A 18 10.46 23.27 26.91
C SER A 18 8.99 22.87 27.05
N LEU A 19 8.35 22.50 25.94
CA LEU A 19 6.97 22.04 25.91
C LEU A 19 6.91 20.50 25.92
N PRO A 20 6.59 19.87 27.06
CA PRO A 20 6.57 18.42 27.16
C PRO A 20 5.42 17.81 26.33
N ASN A 21 5.61 16.56 25.87
CA ASN A 21 4.68 15.88 24.97
C ASN A 21 3.23 15.82 25.50
N ASN A 22 3.05 15.68 26.82
CA ASN A 22 1.74 15.67 27.44
C ASN A 22 1.05 17.05 27.39
N ALA A 23 1.79 18.14 27.58
CA ALA A 23 1.27 19.50 27.49
C ALA A 23 0.87 19.85 26.05
N LEU A 24 1.72 19.53 25.08
CA LEU A 24 1.40 19.72 23.66
C LEU A 24 0.17 18.90 23.24
N ASN A 25 0.08 17.63 23.67
CA ASN A 25 -1.10 16.81 23.40
C ASN A 25 -2.36 17.35 24.08
N ALA A 26 -2.26 17.83 25.32
CA ALA A 26 -3.38 18.43 26.03
C ALA A 26 -3.87 19.70 25.32
N ARG A 27 -2.96 20.52 24.79
CA ARG A 27 -3.29 21.70 23.97
C ARG A 27 -4.01 21.30 22.69
N ALA A 28 -3.48 20.33 21.94
CA ALA A 28 -4.13 19.81 20.73
C ALA A 28 -5.54 19.30 21.01
N ARG A 29 -5.73 18.56 22.12
CA ARG A 29 -7.05 18.06 22.55
C ARG A 29 -8.02 19.18 22.94
N ARG A 30 -7.56 20.32 23.44
CA ARG A 30 -8.43 21.48 23.69
C ARG A 30 -9.00 22.02 22.38
N TYR A 31 -8.18 22.14 21.33
CA TYR A 31 -8.68 22.55 20.02
C TYR A 31 -9.67 21.55 19.42
N LEU A 32 -9.38 20.25 19.49
CA LEU A 32 -10.31 19.23 19.02
C LEU A 32 -11.66 19.24 19.76
N LYS A 33 -11.68 19.59 21.04
CA LYS A 33 -12.94 19.69 21.83
C LYS A 33 -13.83 20.87 21.42
N LEU A 34 -13.27 21.88 20.76
CA LEU A 34 -14.06 23.01 20.24
C LEU A 34 -14.85 22.60 18.99
N VAL A 35 -14.43 21.54 18.31
CA VAL A 35 -15.07 21.05 17.11
C VAL A 35 -16.01 19.90 17.49
N THR A 36 -17.29 20.03 17.13
CA THR A 36 -18.27 18.96 17.37
C THR A 36 -18.15 17.86 16.33
N ASP A 37 -18.52 16.62 16.68
CA ASP A 37 -18.49 15.47 15.77
C ASP A 37 -19.31 15.71 14.48
N LEU A 38 -20.37 16.53 14.57
CA LEU A 38 -21.23 16.87 13.43
C LEU A 38 -20.56 17.80 12.42
N GLN A 39 -19.53 18.56 12.82
CA GLN A 39 -18.82 19.51 11.97
C GLN A 39 -17.67 18.87 11.20
N LEU A 40 -17.09 17.78 11.71
CA LEU A 40 -15.99 17.04 11.05
C LEU A 40 -16.51 15.83 10.26
N ARG A 41 -17.45 16.07 9.34
CA ARG A 41 -17.91 15.02 8.41
C ARG A 41 -16.83 14.56 7.43
N GLY A 42 -15.69 15.26 7.41
CA GLY A 42 -14.56 14.99 6.52
C GLY A 42 -14.47 16.02 5.41
N PRO A 43 -13.34 16.03 4.67
CA PRO A 43 -13.12 16.96 3.58
C PRO A 43 -14.14 16.73 2.44
N PRO A 44 -14.42 17.76 1.62
CA PRO A 44 -15.42 17.69 0.55
C PRO A 44 -15.25 16.48 -0.40
N TRP A 45 -14.01 16.12 -0.75
CA TRP A 45 -13.74 14.98 -1.62
C TRP A 45 -14.20 13.64 -1.03
N ALA A 46 -14.11 13.47 0.28
CA ALA A 46 -14.57 12.24 0.95
C ALA A 46 -16.10 12.13 0.90
N ALA A 47 -16.80 13.26 1.05
CA ALA A 47 -18.25 13.31 0.92
C ALA A 47 -18.74 12.99 -0.51
N ARG A 48 -17.99 13.39 -1.54
CA ARG A 48 -18.28 13.00 -2.94
C ARG A 48 -18.19 11.49 -3.16
N ILE A 49 -17.09 10.87 -2.73
CA ILE A 49 -16.91 9.42 -2.81
C ILE A 49 -18.03 8.68 -2.06
N GLN A 50 -18.39 9.18 -0.86
CA GLN A 50 -19.49 8.62 -0.07
C GLN A 50 -20.84 8.71 -0.78
N THR A 51 -21.10 9.84 -1.45
CA THR A 51 -22.35 10.06 -2.19
C THR A 51 -22.46 9.12 -3.38
N ALA A 52 -21.36 8.94 -4.12
CA ALA A 52 -21.29 7.98 -5.21
C ALA A 52 -21.48 6.53 -4.74
N ILE A 53 -21.03 6.20 -3.52
CA ILE A 53 -21.07 4.83 -2.98
C ILE A 53 -21.56 4.83 -1.51
N PRO A 54 -22.89 4.90 -1.27
CA PRO A 54 -23.45 5.13 0.07
C PRO A 54 -23.18 4.05 1.13
N LYS A 55 -22.73 2.85 0.72
CA LYS A 55 -22.52 1.70 1.62
C LYS A 55 -21.14 1.69 2.30
N VAL A 56 -20.25 2.58 1.88
CA VAL A 56 -18.88 2.64 2.38
C VAL A 56 -18.87 3.49 3.66
N PRO A 57 -18.12 3.14 4.71
CA PRO A 57 -17.87 4.04 5.83
C PRO A 57 -17.15 5.29 5.34
N ALA A 58 -17.68 6.46 5.71
CA ALA A 58 -17.08 7.73 5.30
C ALA A 58 -15.71 7.94 5.93
N PHE A 59 -14.73 8.36 5.13
CA PHE A 59 -13.49 8.92 5.64
C PHE A 59 -13.82 10.17 6.47
N CYS A 60 -13.33 10.22 7.71
CA CYS A 60 -13.58 11.31 8.65
C CYS A 60 -12.27 11.86 9.19
N THR A 61 -12.13 13.20 9.17
CA THR A 61 -10.96 13.92 9.69
C THR A 61 -10.66 13.59 11.15
N LEU A 62 -11.70 13.57 12.01
CA LEU A 62 -11.52 13.24 13.42
C LEU A 62 -11.08 11.79 13.60
N GLN A 63 -11.66 10.87 12.82
CA GLN A 63 -11.30 9.46 12.86
C GLN A 63 -9.85 9.23 12.37
N LEU A 64 -9.41 9.95 11.34
CA LEU A 64 -8.01 9.92 10.90
C LEU A 64 -7.05 10.40 12.00
N ILE A 65 -7.35 11.54 12.63
CA ILE A 65 -6.55 12.07 13.74
C ILE A 65 -6.50 11.08 14.91
N ALA A 66 -7.65 10.51 15.29
CA ALA A 66 -7.73 9.51 16.34
C ALA A 66 -6.93 8.25 15.99
N SER A 67 -6.97 7.82 14.73
CA SER A 67 -6.22 6.67 14.22
C SER A 67 -4.72 6.91 14.26
N LEU A 68 -4.26 8.10 13.88
CA LEU A 68 -2.84 8.48 14.01
C LEU A 68 -2.39 8.41 15.48
N TYR A 69 -3.16 8.95 16.42
CA TYR A 69 -2.82 8.81 17.85
C TYR A 69 -2.81 7.35 18.32
N ALA A 70 -3.81 6.57 17.97
CA ALA A 70 -3.93 5.17 18.39
C ALA A 70 -2.77 4.31 17.86
N VAL A 71 -2.42 4.47 16.58
CA VAL A 71 -1.28 3.79 15.96
C VAL A 71 0.04 4.24 16.56
N ALA A 72 0.19 5.55 16.82
CA ALA A 72 1.40 6.05 17.46
C ALA A 72 1.59 5.49 18.87
N ASP A 73 0.51 5.36 19.65
CA ASP A 73 0.57 4.76 20.98
C ASP A 73 0.85 3.24 20.91
N GLU A 74 0.16 2.51 20.02
CA GLU A 74 0.36 1.06 19.83
C GLU A 74 1.79 0.72 19.42
N LEU A 75 2.32 1.46 18.43
CA LEU A 75 3.64 1.21 17.87
C LEU A 75 4.73 2.04 18.57
N LYS A 76 4.44 2.75 19.65
CA LYS A 76 5.39 3.58 20.41
C LYS A 76 6.11 4.65 19.55
N LEU A 77 5.39 5.27 18.62
CA LEU A 77 5.87 6.36 17.76
C LEU A 77 5.75 7.70 18.50
N VAL A 78 6.65 7.95 19.46
CA VAL A 78 6.62 9.17 20.29
C VAL A 78 6.70 10.44 19.43
N ALA A 79 7.57 10.45 18.42
CA ALA A 79 7.69 11.55 17.47
C ALA A 79 6.40 11.75 16.67
N GLY A 80 5.75 10.67 16.24
CA GLY A 80 4.47 10.73 15.52
C GLY A 80 3.35 11.37 16.32
N LYS A 81 3.22 10.99 17.59
CA LYS A 81 2.25 11.62 18.51
C LYS A 81 2.53 13.11 18.69
N ARG A 82 3.80 13.49 18.79
CA ARG A 82 4.23 14.89 18.90
C ARG A 82 3.94 15.67 17.62
N TYR A 83 4.25 15.12 16.45
CA TYR A 83 3.96 15.70 15.14
C TYR A 83 2.46 16.00 14.99
N VAL A 84 1.60 15.01 15.22
CA VAL A 84 0.14 15.20 15.13
C VAL A 84 -0.35 16.29 16.09
N SER A 85 0.16 16.30 17.32
CA SER A 85 -0.20 17.32 18.32
C SER A 85 0.25 18.72 17.88
N ALA A 86 1.48 18.85 17.37
CA ALA A 86 2.02 20.10 16.85
C ALA A 86 1.20 20.63 15.67
N THR A 87 0.88 19.78 14.69
CA THR A 87 0.06 20.15 13.53
C THR A 87 -1.30 20.70 13.95
N ILE A 88 -2.00 20.03 14.87
CA ILE A 88 -3.29 20.51 15.38
C ILE A 88 -3.14 21.83 16.13
N CYS A 89 -2.06 21.99 16.93
CA CYS A 89 -1.82 23.25 17.63
C CYS A 89 -1.58 24.41 16.66
N VAL A 90 -0.81 24.22 15.58
CA VAL A 90 -0.60 25.25 14.56
C VAL A 90 -1.93 25.61 13.87
N CYS A 91 -2.77 24.63 13.55
CA CYS A 91 -4.12 24.89 13.02
C CYS A 91 -4.94 25.75 14.00
N GLY A 92 -4.99 25.37 15.29
CA GLY A 92 -5.71 26.11 16.32
C GLY A 92 -5.20 27.53 16.52
N ASP A 93 -3.88 27.69 16.67
CA ASP A 93 -3.23 28.98 16.92
C ASP A 93 -3.43 29.98 15.77
N ARG A 94 -3.48 29.50 14.52
CA ARG A 94 -3.71 30.36 13.35
C ARG A 94 -5.17 30.74 13.14
N THR A 95 -6.11 29.92 13.61
CA THR A 95 -7.54 30.08 13.33
C THR A 95 -8.32 30.68 14.49
N ILE A 96 -7.76 30.62 15.70
CA ILE A 96 -8.32 31.18 16.92
C ILE A 96 -7.34 32.24 17.45
N PRO A 97 -7.41 33.49 16.94
CA PRO A 97 -6.59 34.57 17.46
C PRO A 97 -6.89 34.78 18.95
N ALA A 98 -5.84 35.02 19.74
CA ALA A 98 -5.98 35.40 21.14
C ALA A 98 -6.62 36.80 21.32
N ALA A 99 -6.73 37.59 20.23
CA ALA A 99 -7.22 38.96 20.25
C ALA A 99 -8.69 39.04 19.78
N MET A 100 -9.52 39.53 20.68
CA MET A 100 -10.97 39.71 20.60
C MET A 100 -11.46 40.32 19.27
N GLY A 101 -12.37 39.65 18.57
CA GLY A 101 -13.13 40.30 17.49
C GLY A 101 -13.86 39.37 16.51
N ALA A 102 -13.36 38.14 16.29
CA ALA A 102 -14.06 37.19 15.42
C ALA A 102 -15.27 36.57 16.14
N PRO A 103 -16.45 36.45 15.48
CA PRO A 103 -17.55 35.65 16.01
C PRO A 103 -17.06 34.22 16.28
N GLU A 104 -17.39 33.67 17.45
CA GLU A 104 -16.95 32.33 17.88
C GLU A 104 -17.19 31.25 16.81
N GLY A 105 -18.33 31.33 16.10
CA GLY A 105 -18.67 30.41 15.01
C GLY A 105 -17.73 30.46 13.80
N GLN A 106 -17.15 31.62 13.47
CA GLN A 106 -16.23 31.75 12.34
C GLN A 106 -14.87 31.12 12.66
N SER A 107 -14.36 31.32 13.89
CA SER A 107 -13.10 30.70 14.32
C SER A 107 -13.16 29.18 14.33
N ILE A 108 -14.29 28.60 14.79
CA ILE A 108 -14.50 27.15 14.74
C ILE A 108 -14.55 26.67 13.28
N THR A 109 -15.27 27.37 12.40
CA THR A 109 -15.35 27.02 10.97
C THR A 109 -13.97 27.04 10.32
N ASN A 110 -13.15 28.06 10.59
CA ASN A 110 -11.78 28.15 10.09
C ASN A 110 -10.90 27.00 10.61
N LEU A 111 -11.05 26.62 11.89
CA LEU A 111 -10.33 25.49 12.47
C LEU A 111 -10.72 24.18 11.78
N VAL A 112 -12.02 23.94 11.53
CA VAL A 112 -12.49 22.73 10.81
C VAL A 112 -11.87 22.67 9.42
N GLN A 113 -11.93 23.76 8.65
CA GLN A 113 -11.33 23.83 7.31
C GLN A 113 -9.83 23.55 7.33
N ALA A 114 -9.11 24.10 8.33
CA ALA A 114 -7.68 23.84 8.48
C ALA A 114 -7.39 22.37 8.81
N LEU A 115 -8.20 21.74 9.67
CA LEU A 115 -8.04 20.33 10.01
C LEU A 115 -8.37 19.41 8.81
N ASP A 116 -9.42 19.71 8.05
CA ASP A 116 -9.81 18.96 6.85
C ASP A 116 -8.74 19.06 5.75
N ALA A 117 -8.12 20.22 5.59
CA ALA A 117 -7.05 20.41 4.63
C ALA A 117 -5.77 19.66 5.04
N ILE A 118 -5.45 19.55 6.34
CA ILE A 118 -4.37 18.68 6.83
C ILE A 118 -4.72 17.20 6.65
N ALA A 119 -5.95 16.79 6.95
CA ALA A 119 -6.39 15.41 6.73
C ALA A 119 -6.31 15.00 5.26
N SER A 120 -6.71 15.90 4.35
CA SER A 120 -6.56 15.71 2.90
C SER A 120 -5.10 15.58 2.50
N THR A 121 -4.22 16.36 3.14
CA THR A 121 -2.77 16.29 2.88
C THR A 121 -2.21 14.94 3.31
N TRP A 122 -2.56 14.44 4.50
CA TRP A 122 -2.15 13.12 4.93
C TRP A 122 -2.74 12.02 4.03
N ALA A 123 -4.01 12.12 3.64
CA ALA A 123 -4.61 11.17 2.70
C ALA A 123 -3.83 11.14 1.36
N ALA A 124 -3.58 12.30 0.76
CA ALA A 124 -2.94 12.42 -0.55
C ALA A 124 -1.45 12.05 -0.55
N PHE A 125 -0.68 12.49 0.45
CA PHE A 125 0.78 12.38 0.41
C PHE A 125 1.34 11.31 1.35
N LEU A 126 0.56 10.79 2.31
CA LEU A 126 1.01 9.71 3.20
C LEU A 126 0.34 8.38 2.89
N LEU A 127 -0.96 8.38 2.58
CA LEU A 127 -1.74 7.14 2.50
C LEU A 127 -1.89 6.68 1.05
N TRP A 128 -2.29 7.58 0.15
CA TRP A 128 -2.56 7.26 -1.25
C TRP A 128 -1.38 6.59 -1.96
N PRO A 129 -0.14 7.11 -1.92
CA PRO A 129 0.96 6.54 -2.71
C PRO A 129 1.25 5.10 -2.30
N PHE A 130 1.19 4.80 -1.01
CA PHE A 130 1.38 3.45 -0.51
C PHE A 130 0.23 2.53 -0.91
N TYR A 131 -1.01 3.02 -0.84
CA TYR A 131 -2.20 2.24 -1.14
C TYR A 131 -2.30 1.87 -2.62
N VAL A 132 -2.18 2.85 -3.51
CA VAL A 132 -2.29 2.66 -4.97
C VAL A 132 -1.15 1.80 -5.49
N HIS A 133 0.09 2.02 -5.03
CA HIS A 133 1.20 1.15 -5.37
C HIS A 133 0.95 -0.26 -4.83
N GLY A 134 0.47 -0.43 -3.61
CA GLY A 134 0.10 -1.74 -3.06
C GLY A 134 -0.93 -2.46 -3.92
N ALA A 135 -2.02 -1.78 -4.27
CA ALA A 135 -3.14 -2.34 -5.03
C ALA A 135 -2.81 -2.63 -6.50
N ASP A 136 -1.73 -2.07 -7.04
CA ASP A 136 -1.34 -2.32 -8.42
C ASP A 136 -0.89 -3.77 -8.66
N ARG A 137 -1.73 -4.49 -9.41
CA ARG A 137 -1.49 -5.87 -9.86
C ARG A 137 -0.53 -5.90 -11.05
N ASN A 138 -0.52 -4.85 -11.86
CA ASN A 138 0.32 -4.72 -13.07
C ASN A 138 1.77 -4.36 -12.70
N LEU A 139 2.02 -3.92 -11.47
CA LEU A 139 3.38 -3.85 -10.93
C LEU A 139 3.95 -5.21 -10.50
N ASN A 140 3.14 -6.27 -10.59
CA ASN A 140 3.57 -7.66 -10.44
C ASN A 140 3.17 -8.46 -11.67
N SER A 141 3.24 -7.84 -12.85
CA SER A 141 3.00 -8.50 -14.12
C SER A 141 3.49 -9.93 -14.07
N SER A 142 2.56 -10.86 -14.25
CA SER A 142 2.88 -12.13 -14.90
C SER A 142 3.81 -11.80 -16.08
N PRO A 143 4.87 -12.57 -16.35
CA PRO A 143 6.06 -12.19 -17.14
C PRO A 143 5.91 -11.53 -18.53
N GLY A 144 4.72 -11.13 -18.98
CA GLY A 144 4.44 -10.44 -20.24
C GLY A 144 3.74 -9.07 -20.16
N ASP A 145 3.56 -8.41 -19.01
CA ASP A 145 2.95 -7.06 -18.97
C ASP A 145 4.00 -5.95 -18.71
N PRO A 146 4.33 -5.07 -19.69
CA PRO A 146 5.69 -4.56 -19.88
C PRO A 146 5.95 -3.09 -19.55
N GLN A 147 5.05 -2.43 -18.83
CA GLN A 147 5.08 -0.95 -18.74
C GLN A 147 5.69 -0.37 -17.47
N ALA A 148 6.18 -1.19 -16.54
CA ALA A 148 6.61 -0.67 -15.26
C ALA A 148 8.13 -0.82 -15.07
N PHE A 149 8.73 0.24 -14.53
CA PHE A 149 10.00 0.23 -13.79
C PHE A 149 11.29 0.43 -14.55
N SER A 150 11.40 1.60 -15.19
CA SER A 150 12.71 2.21 -15.10
C SER A 150 12.69 3.70 -14.89
N SER A 151 13.39 4.09 -13.84
CA SER A 151 13.92 5.43 -13.60
C SER A 151 15.07 5.78 -14.57
N GLY A 152 15.51 4.86 -15.42
CA GLY A 152 16.37 5.18 -16.56
C GLY A 152 15.58 5.75 -17.73
N PRO A 153 16.26 6.42 -18.68
CA PRO A 153 15.62 6.88 -19.91
C PRO A 153 14.86 5.72 -20.58
N PRO A 154 13.73 6.02 -21.27
CA PRO A 154 13.02 5.02 -22.03
C PRO A 154 14.02 4.33 -22.98
N PRO A 155 13.99 2.98 -23.06
CA PRO A 155 14.93 2.26 -23.91
C PRO A 155 14.82 2.77 -25.35
N GLN A 156 15.97 3.01 -25.98
CA GLN A 156 16.02 3.62 -27.31
C GLN A 156 15.51 2.69 -28.41
N ASN A 157 15.51 1.39 -28.14
CA ASN A 157 15.06 0.35 -29.06
C ASN A 157 14.48 -0.86 -28.32
N GLU A 158 13.83 -1.74 -29.09
CA GLU A 158 13.18 -2.96 -28.59
C GLU A 158 14.17 -3.94 -27.93
N SER A 159 15.42 -4.02 -28.42
CA SER A 159 16.44 -4.90 -27.84
C SER A 159 16.84 -4.49 -26.42
N GLU A 160 17.11 -3.20 -26.21
CA GLU A 160 17.42 -2.65 -24.89
C GLU A 160 16.25 -2.84 -23.92
N TRP A 161 15.03 -2.67 -24.43
CA TRP A 161 13.83 -2.94 -23.66
C TRP A 161 13.75 -4.42 -23.23
N VAL A 162 13.99 -5.37 -24.15
CA VAL A 162 13.92 -6.82 -23.85
C VAL A 162 14.99 -7.22 -22.84
N GLU A 163 16.22 -6.74 -23.01
CA GLU A 163 17.35 -7.03 -22.12
C GLU A 163 17.07 -6.52 -20.70
N LYS A 164 16.59 -5.29 -20.58
CA LYS A 164 16.25 -4.66 -19.31
C LYS A 164 15.11 -5.38 -18.59
N HIS A 165 14.07 -5.80 -19.33
CA HIS A 165 12.99 -6.62 -18.79
C HIS A 165 13.47 -8.00 -18.35
N GLN A 166 14.39 -8.60 -19.10
CA GLN A 166 14.98 -9.88 -18.73
C GLN A 166 15.78 -9.76 -17.42
N LEU A 167 16.60 -8.72 -17.29
CA LEU A 167 17.38 -8.46 -16.08
C LEU A 167 16.50 -8.28 -14.83
N VAL A 168 15.42 -7.50 -14.94
CA VAL A 168 14.46 -7.29 -13.84
C VAL A 168 13.78 -8.61 -13.45
N ARG A 169 13.34 -9.41 -14.44
CA ARG A 169 12.72 -10.72 -14.18
C ARG A 169 13.70 -11.69 -13.51
N ASP A 170 14.96 -11.72 -13.95
CA ASP A 170 15.98 -12.59 -13.37
C ASP A 170 16.36 -12.15 -11.95
N GLN A 171 16.43 -10.84 -11.69
CA GLN A 171 16.61 -10.33 -10.33
C GLN A 171 15.45 -10.71 -9.41
N GLN A 172 14.21 -10.47 -9.82
CA GLN A 172 13.02 -10.84 -9.03
C GLN A 172 12.96 -12.34 -8.75
N ARG A 173 13.32 -13.17 -9.72
CA ARG A 173 13.41 -14.62 -9.55
C ARG A 173 14.45 -15.00 -8.48
N ARG A 174 15.65 -14.42 -8.54
CA ARG A 174 16.71 -14.66 -7.55
C ARG A 174 16.29 -14.22 -6.15
N GLU A 175 15.68 -13.04 -6.02
CA GLU A 175 15.16 -12.54 -4.74
C GLU A 175 14.05 -13.46 -4.19
N LYS A 176 13.14 -13.92 -5.06
CA LYS A 176 12.12 -14.92 -4.69
C LYS A 176 12.75 -16.21 -4.18
N GLU A 177 13.74 -16.76 -4.90
CA GLU A 177 14.44 -17.98 -4.51
C GLU A 177 15.18 -17.84 -3.16
N GLN A 178 15.84 -16.70 -2.92
CA GLN A 178 16.50 -16.39 -1.65
C GLN A 178 15.51 -16.34 -0.48
N VAL A 179 14.40 -15.63 -0.66
CA VAL A 179 13.36 -15.49 0.37
C VAL A 179 12.66 -16.82 0.64
N MET A 180 12.41 -17.61 -0.40
CA MET A 180 11.91 -18.97 -0.26
C MET A 180 12.88 -19.86 0.53
N ALA A 181 14.17 -19.83 0.21
CA ALA A 181 15.18 -20.59 0.95
C ALA A 181 15.28 -20.17 2.43
N ARG A 182 15.23 -18.85 2.70
CA ARG A 182 15.19 -18.28 4.05
C ARG A 182 14.02 -18.84 4.85
N ASP A 183 12.85 -18.87 4.25
CA ASP A 183 11.58 -19.27 4.88
C ASP A 183 11.31 -20.79 4.74
N ASN A 184 12.33 -21.59 4.39
CA ASN A 184 12.25 -23.04 4.17
C ASN A 184 11.10 -23.46 3.23
N TYR A 185 10.86 -22.66 2.19
CA TYR A 185 9.82 -22.85 1.17
C TYR A 185 8.40 -22.92 1.74
N TYR A 186 8.22 -22.39 2.96
CA TYR A 186 7.00 -22.54 3.73
C TYR A 186 6.30 -21.20 3.93
N CYS A 187 5.04 -21.10 3.51
CA CYS A 187 4.25 -19.92 3.76
C CYS A 187 3.79 -19.88 5.22
N PHE A 188 4.28 -18.92 6.00
CA PHE A 188 3.88 -18.77 7.41
C PHE A 188 2.39 -18.40 7.61
N MET A 189 1.70 -17.95 6.56
CA MET A 189 0.30 -17.55 6.64
C MET A 189 -0.67 -18.72 6.48
N CYS A 190 -0.41 -19.67 5.59
CA CYS A 190 -1.28 -20.83 5.36
C CYS A 190 -0.70 -22.14 5.89
N GLY A 191 0.60 -22.16 6.16
CA GLY A 191 1.31 -23.33 6.61
C GLY A 191 1.57 -24.39 5.54
N GLN A 192 1.63 -23.98 4.26
CA GLN A 192 1.77 -24.86 3.10
C GLN A 192 3.04 -24.52 2.33
N TYR A 193 3.53 -25.49 1.56
CA TYR A 193 4.68 -25.33 0.68
C TYR A 193 4.28 -24.69 -0.64
N ASP A 194 5.25 -24.10 -1.32
CA ASP A 194 5.03 -23.58 -2.67
C ASP A 194 4.98 -24.68 -3.73
N THR A 195 3.96 -24.58 -4.59
CA THR A 195 3.70 -25.52 -5.68
C THR A 195 4.90 -25.63 -6.65
N ASP A 196 5.51 -24.50 -7.02
CA ASP A 196 6.60 -24.50 -8.00
C ASP A 196 7.89 -25.11 -7.46
N TRP A 197 8.15 -24.96 -6.15
CA TRP A 197 9.28 -25.61 -5.51
C TRP A 197 9.17 -27.14 -5.57
N PHE A 198 7.98 -27.66 -5.25
CA PHE A 198 7.71 -29.10 -5.26
C PHE A 198 8.04 -29.73 -6.60
N PHE A 199 7.49 -29.19 -7.69
CA PHE A 199 7.69 -29.74 -9.02
C PHE A 199 9.13 -29.65 -9.54
N LYS A 200 9.95 -28.75 -8.98
CA LYS A 200 11.32 -28.51 -9.45
C LYS A 200 12.40 -29.24 -8.65
N GLN A 201 12.20 -29.47 -7.35
CA GLN A 201 13.31 -29.84 -6.45
C GLN A 201 13.15 -31.14 -5.67
N GLN A 202 11.94 -31.70 -5.51
CA GLN A 202 11.73 -32.89 -4.67
C GLN A 202 10.77 -33.88 -5.34
N PRO A 203 11.21 -35.09 -5.70
CA PRO A 203 10.30 -36.13 -6.21
C PRO A 203 9.38 -36.72 -5.12
N GLU A 204 9.73 -36.56 -3.83
CA GLU A 204 8.99 -37.09 -2.69
C GLU A 204 8.82 -35.97 -1.64
N PRO A 205 7.61 -35.41 -1.47
CA PRO A 205 7.39 -34.39 -0.46
C PRO A 205 7.34 -35.00 0.93
N PRO A 206 7.57 -34.21 2.01
CA PRO A 206 7.33 -34.69 3.37
C PRO A 206 5.92 -35.27 3.53
N ASP A 207 5.78 -36.33 4.32
CA ASP A 207 4.46 -36.91 4.60
C ASP A 207 3.51 -35.84 5.17
N GLY A 208 2.34 -35.69 4.54
CA GLY A 208 1.35 -34.68 4.93
C GLY A 208 1.66 -33.25 4.46
N ALA A 209 2.62 -33.05 3.56
CA ALA A 209 2.85 -31.77 2.93
C ALA A 209 1.67 -31.37 2.03
N ASP A 210 1.13 -30.19 2.30
CA ASP A 210 0.17 -29.51 1.43
C ASP A 210 0.87 -28.41 0.63
N PHE A 211 0.34 -28.13 -0.56
CA PHE A 211 0.87 -27.14 -1.49
C PHE A 211 -0.12 -26.00 -1.74
N ASN A 212 0.43 -24.82 -2.00
CA ASN A 212 -0.33 -23.64 -2.39
C ASN A 212 0.52 -22.73 -3.27
N ASP A 213 -0.15 -21.88 -4.05
CA ASP A 213 0.53 -20.89 -4.86
C ASP A 213 1.03 -19.75 -3.96
N CYS A 214 2.34 -19.76 -3.74
CA CYS A 214 3.02 -18.79 -2.90
C CYS A 214 3.82 -17.79 -3.73
N ASP A 215 3.91 -16.59 -3.18
CA ASP A 215 4.58 -15.48 -3.82
C ASP A 215 5.35 -14.65 -2.79
N VAL A 216 6.27 -13.84 -3.28
CA VAL A 216 6.93 -12.84 -2.46
C VAL A 216 6.18 -11.52 -2.53
N VAL A 217 5.96 -10.91 -1.36
CA VAL A 217 5.38 -9.57 -1.27
C VAL A 217 6.40 -8.62 -0.68
N ARG A 218 6.60 -7.49 -1.34
CA ARG A 218 7.43 -6.41 -0.77
C ARG A 218 6.71 -5.76 0.40
N ILE A 219 7.43 -5.45 1.48
CA ILE A 219 6.86 -4.80 2.66
C ILE A 219 6.48 -3.35 2.32
N ILE A 220 7.42 -2.63 1.71
CA ILE A 220 7.23 -1.28 1.17
C ILE A 220 7.71 -1.28 -0.28
N LYS A 221 6.91 -0.77 -1.20
CA LYS A 221 7.33 -0.65 -2.60
C LYS A 221 8.41 0.43 -2.75
N ARG A 222 9.52 0.12 -3.42
CA ARG A 222 10.67 1.03 -3.59
C ARG A 222 10.23 2.33 -4.25
N GLU A 223 9.31 2.23 -5.19
CA GLU A 223 8.84 3.34 -6.02
C GLU A 223 8.08 4.38 -5.22
N VAL A 224 7.57 4.00 -4.06
CA VAL A 224 6.97 4.94 -3.11
C VAL A 224 8.05 5.79 -2.44
N LEU A 225 9.30 5.31 -2.33
CA LEU A 225 10.39 6.00 -1.63
C LEU A 225 11.43 6.61 -2.57
N ALA A 226 11.46 6.18 -3.84
CA ALA A 226 12.44 6.64 -4.81
C ALA A 226 12.11 8.07 -5.28
N GLN A 227 13.12 8.94 -5.25
CA GLN A 227 13.05 10.21 -5.97
C GLN A 227 13.16 9.93 -7.48
N ASP A 228 12.15 10.35 -8.23
CA ASP A 228 12.23 10.36 -9.68
C ASP A 228 13.06 11.58 -10.09
N GLU A 229 14.36 11.37 -10.34
CA GLU A 229 15.30 12.43 -10.73
C GLU A 229 14.91 13.13 -12.05
N GLY A 230 13.96 12.58 -12.82
CA GLY A 230 13.54 13.13 -14.11
C GLY A 230 12.28 14.01 -14.10
N CYS A 231 11.43 13.95 -13.08
CA CYS A 231 10.16 14.71 -13.06
C CYS A 231 10.26 16.02 -12.26
N SER A 232 10.70 17.10 -12.91
CA SER A 232 10.86 18.42 -12.29
C SER A 232 9.57 19.03 -11.70
N LEU A 233 8.40 18.64 -12.23
CA LEU A 233 7.09 19.11 -11.75
C LEU A 233 6.64 18.44 -10.44
N ASP A 234 7.23 17.30 -10.06
CA ASP A 234 6.76 16.47 -8.94
C ASP A 234 7.65 16.47 -7.70
N GLY A 235 8.77 17.19 -7.72
CA GLY A 235 9.71 17.23 -6.60
C GLY A 235 9.05 17.65 -5.27
N ASN A 236 8.02 18.51 -5.32
CA ASN A 236 7.31 18.96 -4.13
C ASN A 236 6.47 17.84 -3.48
N SER A 237 5.85 16.94 -4.25
CA SER A 237 4.98 15.88 -3.72
C SER A 237 5.77 14.88 -2.88
N LEU A 238 6.91 14.41 -3.42
CA LEU A 238 7.79 13.49 -2.71
C LEU A 238 8.41 14.13 -1.48
N ASN A 239 8.80 15.41 -1.56
CA ASN A 239 9.32 16.14 -0.40
C ASN A 239 8.29 16.29 0.72
N ILE A 240 7.02 16.53 0.38
CA ILE A 240 5.92 16.56 1.37
C ILE A 240 5.77 15.19 2.02
N MET A 241 5.67 14.12 1.22
CA MET A 241 5.56 12.75 1.72
C MET A 241 6.73 12.38 2.63
N HIS A 242 7.98 12.58 2.17
CA HIS A 242 9.19 12.33 2.95
C HIS A 242 9.21 13.16 4.23
N GLY A 243 8.77 14.42 4.17
CA GLY A 243 8.63 15.29 5.33
C GLY A 243 7.64 14.74 6.35
N ILE A 244 6.51 14.18 5.92
CA ILE A 244 5.52 13.55 6.81
C ILE A 244 6.10 12.24 7.38
N LEU A 245 6.68 11.39 6.54
CA LEU A 245 7.30 10.12 6.93
C LEU A 245 8.40 10.34 7.99
N LYS A 246 9.29 11.31 7.76
CA LYS A 246 10.36 11.68 8.69
C LYS A 246 9.80 12.13 10.05
N ARG A 247 8.82 13.04 10.06
CA ARG A 247 8.26 13.59 11.30
C ARG A 247 7.41 12.57 12.06
N TYR A 248 6.58 11.81 11.34
CA TYR A 248 5.62 10.91 11.97
C TYR A 248 6.22 9.56 12.36
N PHE A 249 7.02 8.97 11.47
CA PHE A 249 7.62 7.64 11.68
C PHE A 249 9.06 7.68 12.18
N SER A 250 9.67 8.86 12.31
CA SER A 250 11.10 9.00 12.60
C SER A 250 11.98 8.28 11.57
N MET A 251 11.56 8.29 10.30
CA MET A 251 12.32 7.65 9.23
C MET A 251 13.64 8.40 8.99
N ASN A 252 14.72 7.64 8.85
CA ASN A 252 16.03 8.12 8.42
C ASN A 252 16.26 7.76 6.94
N GLU A 253 17.29 8.35 6.32
CA GLU A 253 17.61 8.13 4.90
C GLU A 253 17.96 6.65 4.60
N THR A 254 18.42 5.89 5.59
CA THR A 254 18.78 4.47 5.45
C THR A 254 17.60 3.55 5.10
N LEU A 255 16.36 4.02 5.22
CA LEU A 255 15.18 3.21 4.87
C LEU A 255 15.07 2.94 3.38
N LEU A 256 15.57 3.84 2.52
CA LEU A 256 15.61 3.59 1.08
C LEU A 256 16.58 2.45 0.75
N GLU A 257 17.76 2.44 1.38
CA GLU A 257 18.75 1.36 1.25
C GLU A 257 18.17 0.02 1.74
N LYS A 258 17.32 0.06 2.78
CA LYS A 258 16.64 -1.12 3.31
C LYS A 258 15.49 -1.61 2.44
N ALA A 259 14.94 -0.79 1.56
CA ALA A 259 13.83 -1.16 0.69
C ALA A 259 14.26 -2.11 -0.45
N GLU A 260 15.56 -2.37 -0.59
CA GLU A 260 16.10 -3.33 -1.55
C GLU A 260 16.31 -4.73 -0.95
N GLY A 261 16.18 -5.74 -1.81
CA GLY A 261 16.53 -7.13 -1.49
C GLY A 261 15.59 -7.87 -0.51
N PRO A 262 16.05 -9.02 0.03
CA PRO A 262 15.22 -9.96 0.80
C PRO A 262 14.65 -9.42 2.11
N ARG A 263 15.32 -8.45 2.74
CA ARG A 263 14.85 -7.80 3.98
C ARG A 263 13.55 -7.02 3.81
N ASN A 264 13.22 -6.63 2.59
CA ASN A 264 11.95 -5.97 2.26
C ASN A 264 10.93 -6.96 1.69
N MET A 265 11.05 -8.26 1.95
CA MET A 265 10.18 -9.28 1.35
C MET A 265 9.64 -10.30 2.37
N LEU A 266 8.39 -10.70 2.16
CA LEU A 266 7.72 -11.77 2.88
C LEU A 266 7.28 -12.86 1.92
N PHE A 267 7.43 -14.12 2.33
CA PHE A 267 6.91 -15.27 1.58
C PHE A 267 5.51 -15.66 2.06
N VAL A 268 4.50 -15.44 1.21
CA VAL A 268 3.09 -15.65 1.58
C VAL A 268 2.27 -16.24 0.43
N ASN A 269 1.16 -16.90 0.72
CA ASN A 269 0.25 -17.38 -0.32
C ASN A 269 -0.42 -16.21 -1.06
N THR A 270 -0.86 -16.44 -2.29
CA THR A 270 -1.39 -15.41 -3.19
C THR A 270 -2.51 -14.54 -2.58
N SER A 271 -3.42 -15.16 -1.81
CA SER A 271 -4.49 -14.42 -1.14
C SER A 271 -3.97 -13.52 0.00
N ALA A 272 -3.03 -14.01 0.82
CA ALA A 272 -2.41 -13.21 1.87
C ALA A 272 -1.56 -12.07 1.28
N CYS A 273 -0.87 -12.32 0.16
CA CYS A 273 -0.15 -11.30 -0.61
C CYS A 273 -1.08 -10.14 -1.01
N THR A 274 -2.26 -10.46 -1.56
CA THR A 274 -3.26 -9.45 -1.94
C THR A 274 -3.75 -8.66 -0.72
N GLY A 275 -4.06 -9.33 0.38
CA GLY A 275 -4.52 -8.66 1.60
C GLY A 275 -3.45 -7.76 2.23
N PHE A 276 -2.18 -8.17 2.19
CA PHE A 276 -1.07 -7.41 2.73
C PHE A 276 -0.83 -6.12 1.92
N ARG A 277 -0.87 -6.24 0.59
CA ARG A 277 -0.78 -5.13 -0.37
C ARG A 277 -1.90 -4.10 -0.18
N LYS A 278 -3.09 -4.55 0.16
CA LYS A 278 -4.26 -3.70 0.47
C LYS A 278 -4.32 -3.27 1.94
N PHE A 279 -3.28 -3.51 2.73
CA PHE A 279 -3.21 -3.16 4.14
C PHE A 279 -4.29 -3.80 5.04
N GLN A 280 -4.98 -4.84 4.55
CA GLN A 280 -6.06 -5.53 5.29
C GLN A 280 -5.54 -6.35 6.48
N TRP A 281 -4.23 -6.60 6.51
CA TRP A 281 -3.52 -7.14 7.65
C TRP A 281 -2.07 -6.63 7.66
N CYS A 282 -1.42 -6.69 8.83
CA CYS A 282 -0.03 -6.31 9.01
C CYS A 282 0.65 -7.12 10.12
N LEU A 283 1.96 -6.92 10.27
CA LEU A 283 2.80 -7.54 11.29
C LEU A 283 3.18 -6.50 12.35
N SER A 284 2.56 -6.59 13.53
CA SER A 284 2.84 -5.68 14.65
C SER A 284 3.97 -6.24 15.52
N PRO A 285 5.02 -5.45 15.86
CA PRO A 285 6.16 -5.94 16.61
C PRO A 285 5.78 -6.39 18.03
N THR A 286 6.39 -7.47 18.51
CA THR A 286 6.25 -7.93 19.90
C THR A 286 7.47 -7.55 20.75
N LYS A 287 7.47 -7.95 22.03
CA LYS A 287 8.65 -7.79 22.91
C LYS A 287 9.81 -8.71 22.50
N THR A 288 9.53 -9.80 21.79
CA THR A 288 10.53 -10.76 21.34
C THR A 288 11.05 -10.33 19.96
N PRO A 289 12.37 -10.17 19.76
CA PRO A 289 12.95 -9.86 18.46
C PRO A 289 12.50 -10.85 17.38
N ASN A 290 12.30 -10.35 16.15
CA ASN A 290 11.85 -11.11 14.98
C ASN A 290 10.52 -11.86 15.14
N ARG A 291 9.76 -11.57 16.21
CA ARG A 291 8.42 -12.11 16.45
C ARG A 291 7.38 -11.00 16.35
N TYR A 292 6.34 -11.28 15.57
CA TYR A 292 5.31 -10.32 15.22
C TYR A 292 3.93 -10.91 15.48
N LYS A 293 3.01 -10.07 15.95
CA LYS A 293 1.58 -10.38 16.04
C LYS A 293 0.92 -10.07 14.71
N ILE A 294 0.14 -11.00 14.19
CA ILE A 294 -0.62 -10.78 12.96
C ILE A 294 -1.88 -10.00 13.33
N LYS A 295 -1.97 -8.76 12.86
CA LYS A 295 -3.13 -7.89 13.08
C LYS A 295 -3.95 -7.82 11.81
N ARG A 296 -5.26 -7.99 11.93
CA ARG A 296 -6.22 -8.02 10.83
C ARG A 296 -7.19 -6.86 11.00
N TYR A 297 -7.51 -6.19 9.90
CA TYR A 297 -8.46 -5.08 9.87
C TYR A 297 -9.75 -5.42 9.11
N GLY A 298 -9.72 -6.46 8.26
CA GLY A 298 -10.89 -6.97 7.54
C GLY A 298 -11.65 -8.11 8.26
N PRO A 299 -12.70 -8.66 7.63
CA PRO A 299 -13.45 -9.83 8.11
C PRO A 299 -12.54 -11.03 8.44
N ARG A 300 -12.99 -11.95 9.30
CA ARG A 300 -12.16 -13.03 9.87
C ARG A 300 -11.37 -13.90 8.86
N ASN A 301 -11.80 -13.96 7.60
CA ASN A 301 -11.17 -14.77 6.54
C ASN A 301 -10.35 -13.98 5.52
N TYR A 302 -10.22 -12.66 5.69
CA TYR A 302 -9.58 -11.78 4.70
C TYR A 302 -8.04 -11.84 4.67
N ALA A 303 -7.42 -12.48 5.68
CA ALA A 303 -5.98 -12.72 5.66
C ALA A 303 -5.55 -13.76 4.60
N GLY A 304 -6.49 -14.31 3.82
CA GLY A 304 -6.20 -15.19 2.71
C GLY A 304 -5.87 -16.63 3.08
N SER A 305 -6.05 -17.03 4.35
CA SER A 305 -5.88 -18.41 4.79
C SER A 305 -6.83 -18.76 5.95
N ARG A 306 -7.19 -20.05 6.06
CA ARG A 306 -8.00 -20.60 7.17
C ARG A 306 -7.18 -20.84 8.45
N HIS A 307 -5.85 -20.94 8.32
CA HIS A 307 -4.92 -21.33 9.38
C HIS A 307 -3.85 -20.27 9.62
N VAL A 308 -4.25 -19.08 10.04
CA VAL A 308 -3.27 -18.05 10.42
C VAL A 308 -3.14 -18.00 11.94
N THR A 309 -1.95 -18.39 12.41
CA THR A 309 -1.52 -18.27 13.81
C THR A 309 -1.64 -16.82 14.27
N SER A 310 -1.77 -16.58 15.58
CA SER A 310 -1.85 -15.20 16.09
C SER A 310 -0.51 -14.45 15.98
N CYS A 311 0.60 -15.18 15.87
CA CYS A 311 1.95 -14.64 15.81
C CYS A 311 2.84 -15.45 14.85
N VAL A 312 3.81 -14.78 14.23
CA VAL A 312 4.87 -15.37 13.42
C VAL A 312 6.23 -15.02 14.04
N SER A 313 7.20 -15.94 13.95
CA SER A 313 8.61 -15.65 14.26
C SER A 313 9.44 -15.97 13.02
N PHE A 314 10.25 -15.03 12.56
CA PHE A 314 11.14 -15.25 11.42
C PHE A 314 12.48 -15.79 11.92
N VAL A 315 12.95 -16.84 11.25
CA VAL A 315 14.22 -17.52 11.50
C VAL A 315 14.86 -17.77 10.15
N ASP A 316 16.18 -17.60 10.06
CA ASP A 316 16.91 -17.88 8.83
C ASP A 316 17.20 -19.38 8.74
N HIS A 317 16.62 -20.04 7.73
CA HIS A 317 16.81 -21.45 7.47
C HIS A 317 17.87 -21.73 6.39
N SER A 318 18.47 -20.70 5.77
CA SER A 318 19.40 -20.85 4.64
C SER A 318 20.61 -21.75 4.96
N GLN A 319 21.13 -21.68 6.19
CA GLN A 319 22.29 -22.48 6.62
C GLN A 319 21.95 -23.92 7.04
N SER A 320 20.70 -24.17 7.42
CA SER A 320 20.25 -25.47 7.95
C SER A 320 20.25 -26.59 6.91
N LEU A 321 20.40 -26.25 5.63
CA LEU A 321 20.52 -27.19 4.52
C LEU A 321 21.94 -27.75 4.35
N SER A 322 22.88 -27.39 5.22
CA SER A 322 24.25 -27.89 5.19
C SER A 322 24.30 -29.41 5.41
N PRO A 323 24.77 -30.20 4.42
CA PRO A 323 24.71 -31.67 4.45
C PRO A 323 25.71 -32.34 5.42
N SER A 324 26.36 -31.57 6.30
CA SER A 324 27.39 -32.06 7.23
C SER A 324 26.84 -32.59 8.54
N GLN A 325 25.52 -32.59 8.77
CA GLN A 325 24.95 -33.37 9.86
C GLN A 325 25.12 -34.88 9.54
N PRO A 326 25.87 -35.64 10.36
CA PRO A 326 26.08 -37.05 10.11
C PRO A 326 24.72 -37.76 10.06
N PRO A 327 24.51 -38.65 9.07
CA PRO A 327 23.23 -39.31 8.88
C PRO A 327 22.83 -40.02 10.17
N HIS A 328 21.69 -39.61 10.73
CA HIS A 328 20.97 -40.51 11.63
C HIS A 328 20.74 -41.83 10.88
N PRO A 329 20.93 -42.99 11.53
CA PRO A 329 20.81 -44.30 10.89
C PRO A 329 19.35 -44.57 10.51
N SER A 330 18.98 -44.12 9.31
CA SER A 330 17.71 -44.30 8.64
C SER A 330 17.99 -44.74 7.18
N PRO A 331 17.05 -45.46 6.54
CA PRO A 331 17.35 -46.31 5.39
C PRO A 331 17.89 -45.55 4.19
N SER A 332 18.74 -46.25 3.43
CA SER A 332 19.60 -45.73 2.37
C SER A 332 18.88 -44.79 1.39
N PRO A 333 19.44 -43.60 1.10
CA PRO A 333 18.85 -42.67 0.13
C PRO A 333 18.86 -43.28 -1.27
N SER A 334 17.76 -43.11 -1.99
CA SER A 334 17.60 -43.54 -3.37
C SER A 334 18.58 -42.81 -4.30
N ARG A 335 19.03 -43.48 -5.37
CA ARG A 335 20.01 -42.99 -6.36
C ARG A 335 19.64 -41.65 -7.01
N PHE A 336 18.38 -41.24 -6.90
CA PHE A 336 17.85 -39.96 -7.40
C PHE A 336 18.15 -38.75 -6.48
N GLN A 337 18.23 -38.95 -5.15
CA GLN A 337 18.58 -37.86 -4.21
C GLN A 337 20.04 -37.40 -4.37
N SER A 338 20.94 -38.29 -4.80
CA SER A 338 22.35 -37.97 -5.08
C SER A 338 22.56 -37.08 -6.32
N GLN A 339 21.65 -37.10 -7.31
CA GLN A 339 21.80 -36.28 -8.53
C GLN A 339 21.24 -34.86 -8.36
N ALA A 340 20.18 -34.66 -7.58
CA ALA A 340 19.68 -33.31 -7.24
C ALA A 340 20.72 -32.52 -6.42
N ARG A 341 21.39 -33.18 -5.46
CA ARG A 341 22.46 -32.58 -4.65
C ARG A 341 23.70 -32.19 -5.47
N ALA A 342 24.04 -32.97 -6.51
CA ALA A 342 25.20 -32.67 -7.36
C ALA A 342 25.00 -31.46 -8.29
N ARG A 343 23.75 -31.07 -8.59
CA ARG A 343 23.45 -29.83 -9.35
C ARG A 343 23.38 -28.59 -8.45
N ALA A 344 22.99 -28.74 -7.19
CA ALA A 344 23.00 -27.66 -6.20
C ALA A 344 24.41 -27.36 -5.64
N GLY A 345 25.36 -28.30 -5.75
CA GLY A 345 26.68 -28.21 -5.13
C GLY A 345 27.76 -27.42 -5.87
N ARG A 346 27.46 -26.71 -6.97
CA ARG A 346 28.45 -25.82 -7.61
C ARG A 346 28.37 -24.41 -7.01
N GLY A 347 28.97 -24.25 -5.83
CA GLY A 347 29.69 -23.03 -5.44
C GLY A 347 28.90 -21.73 -5.36
N ILE A 348 27.62 -21.77 -4.98
CA ILE A 348 26.99 -20.55 -4.45
C ILE A 348 27.33 -20.56 -2.96
N ASP A 349 28.30 -19.74 -2.57
CA ASP A 349 28.49 -19.36 -1.17
C ASP A 349 27.12 -18.89 -0.67
N THR A 350 26.50 -19.70 0.18
CA THR A 350 25.15 -19.45 0.70
C THR A 350 25.29 -18.44 1.81
N GLU A 351 25.49 -17.18 1.42
CA GLU A 351 25.41 -16.07 2.35
C GLU A 351 24.05 -16.14 3.09
N PRO A 352 24.04 -15.92 4.41
CA PRO A 352 22.81 -15.90 5.18
C PRO A 352 21.84 -14.88 4.57
N VAL A 353 20.60 -15.30 4.37
CA VAL A 353 19.57 -14.44 3.77
C VAL A 353 18.95 -13.60 4.86
N ASP A 354 19.00 -12.27 4.70
CA ASP A 354 18.45 -11.33 5.66
C ASP A 354 16.97 -11.60 6.01
N LEU A 355 16.67 -11.52 7.31
CA LEU A 355 15.30 -11.51 7.82
C LEU A 355 14.55 -10.21 7.44
N PRO A 356 13.21 -10.22 7.44
CA PRO A 356 12.42 -9.02 7.22
C PRO A 356 12.81 -7.87 8.16
N ASP A 357 13.08 -6.69 7.62
CA ASP A 357 13.53 -5.54 8.41
C ASP A 357 12.40 -5.05 9.36
N PRO A 358 12.66 -4.97 10.68
CA PRO A 358 11.63 -4.56 11.63
C PRO A 358 11.10 -3.14 11.44
N ALA A 359 11.89 -2.22 10.88
CA ALA A 359 11.47 -0.84 10.64
C ALA A 359 10.51 -0.76 9.44
N LEU A 360 10.75 -1.53 8.38
CA LEU A 360 9.82 -1.64 7.24
C LEU A 360 8.49 -2.27 7.68
N LEU A 361 8.54 -3.33 8.49
CA LEU A 361 7.33 -3.96 9.03
C LEU A 361 6.54 -3.00 9.93
N ARG A 362 7.23 -2.24 10.79
CA ARG A 362 6.61 -1.24 11.64
C ARG A 362 5.98 -0.11 10.83
N LEU A 363 6.63 0.35 9.76
CA LEU A 363 6.08 1.36 8.85
C LEU A 363 4.80 0.84 8.17
N HIS A 364 4.85 -0.36 7.58
CA HIS A 364 3.67 -0.98 6.97
C HIS A 364 2.53 -1.15 7.97
N ALA A 365 2.82 -1.66 9.17
CA ALA A 365 1.83 -1.84 10.22
C ALA A 365 1.17 -0.52 10.66
N ALA A 366 1.95 0.56 10.67
CA ALA A 366 1.45 1.87 11.01
C ALA A 366 0.56 2.43 9.91
N LEU A 367 0.98 2.35 8.64
CA LEU A 367 0.17 2.72 7.49
C LEU A 367 -1.14 1.92 7.45
N ALA A 368 -1.07 0.61 7.67
CA ALA A 368 -2.26 -0.25 7.75
C ALA A 368 -3.23 0.19 8.83
N GLY A 369 -2.70 0.48 10.03
CA GLY A 369 -3.53 0.97 11.13
C GLY A 369 -4.20 2.29 10.80
N VAL A 370 -3.47 3.25 10.23
CA VAL A 370 -4.03 4.56 9.89
C VAL A 370 -5.06 4.43 8.78
N LEU A 371 -4.75 3.71 7.70
CA LEU A 371 -5.66 3.46 6.57
C LEU A 371 -6.98 2.86 7.03
N CYS A 372 -6.93 1.69 7.68
CA CYS A 372 -8.13 0.94 8.02
C CYS A 372 -8.93 1.54 9.16
N LEU A 373 -8.29 2.11 10.18
CA LEU A 373 -9.01 2.72 11.31
C LEU A 373 -9.66 4.06 10.93
N SER A 374 -9.14 4.75 9.90
CA SER A 374 -9.70 6.00 9.37
C SER A 374 -10.78 5.83 8.30
N GLY A 375 -10.90 4.62 7.74
CA GLY A 375 -11.77 4.34 6.58
C GLY A 375 -11.18 4.81 5.24
N ALA A 376 -9.94 5.30 5.22
CA ALA A 376 -9.27 5.73 3.99
C ALA A 376 -9.07 4.57 3.00
N ASP A 377 -8.82 3.36 3.50
CA ASP A 377 -8.70 2.15 2.67
C ASP A 377 -9.94 1.88 1.84
N LEU A 378 -11.14 2.06 2.40
CA LEU A 378 -12.39 1.84 1.71
C LEU A 378 -12.70 2.96 0.71
N ALA A 379 -12.42 4.21 1.08
CA ALA A 379 -12.52 5.34 0.15
C ALA A 379 -11.57 5.16 -1.05
N PHE A 380 -10.36 4.64 -0.83
CA PHE A 380 -9.41 4.36 -1.90
C PHE A 380 -9.76 3.11 -2.71
N ASP A 381 -10.28 2.05 -2.08
CA ASP A 381 -10.81 0.89 -2.79
C ASP A 381 -11.92 1.34 -3.75
N CYS A 382 -12.76 2.31 -3.37
CA CYS A 382 -13.78 2.89 -4.24
C CYS A 382 -13.19 3.59 -5.47
N LEU A 383 -12.14 4.41 -5.29
CA LEU A 383 -11.45 5.07 -6.40
C LEU A 383 -10.81 4.05 -7.36
N LEU A 384 -10.34 2.92 -6.84
CA LEU A 384 -9.74 1.85 -7.63
C LEU A 384 -10.75 0.83 -8.17
N ALA A 385 -11.95 0.76 -7.61
CA ALA A 385 -12.99 -0.19 -7.98
C ALA A 385 -13.65 0.24 -9.28
N ARG A 386 -12.94 0.02 -10.39
CA ARG A 386 -13.54 0.14 -11.72
C ARG A 386 -14.48 -1.05 -11.99
N PRO A 387 -15.59 -0.84 -12.72
CA PRO A 387 -16.29 -1.95 -13.32
C PRO A 387 -15.39 -2.67 -14.34
N PRO A 388 -15.33 -4.01 -14.31
CA PRO A 388 -14.37 -4.80 -15.09
C PRO A 388 -14.54 -4.74 -16.62
N TRP A 389 -15.55 -4.04 -17.14
CA TRP A 389 -15.92 -4.06 -18.56
C TRP A 389 -15.43 -2.86 -19.37
N LEU A 390 -14.69 -1.92 -18.78
CA LEU A 390 -14.10 -0.79 -19.52
C LEU A 390 -12.62 -1.05 -19.80
N PRO A 391 -12.26 -1.63 -20.96
CA PRO A 391 -10.87 -1.83 -21.35
C PRO A 391 -10.19 -0.49 -21.66
N GLY A 392 -8.94 -0.32 -21.19
CA GLY A 392 -8.02 0.69 -21.72
C GLY A 392 -7.83 1.98 -20.90
N CYS A 393 -8.56 2.24 -19.80
CA CYS A 393 -8.22 3.39 -18.95
C CYS A 393 -7.22 2.99 -17.87
N SER A 394 -6.20 3.82 -17.69
CA SER A 394 -5.28 3.80 -16.56
C SER A 394 -6.05 3.89 -15.24
N ARG A 395 -5.51 3.31 -14.16
CA ARG A 395 -6.07 3.45 -12.81
C ARG A 395 -6.01 4.92 -12.39
N TRP A 396 -7.11 5.42 -11.85
CA TRP A 396 -7.24 6.80 -11.41
C TRP A 396 -7.26 6.89 -9.88
N PRO A 397 -6.70 7.96 -9.29
CA PRO A 397 -5.67 8.85 -9.86
C PRO A 397 -4.31 8.16 -10.00
N ALA A 398 -3.35 8.82 -10.65
CA ALA A 398 -1.98 8.31 -10.74
C ALA A 398 -1.37 8.07 -9.34
N PRO A 399 -0.35 7.22 -9.20
CA PRO A 399 0.09 6.76 -7.88
C PRO A 399 0.82 7.82 -7.03
N ARG A 400 0.91 9.06 -7.53
CA ARG A 400 1.58 10.19 -6.89
C ARG A 400 0.60 10.98 -6.05
N GLY A 401 1.08 11.56 -4.95
CA GLY A 401 0.25 12.35 -4.07
C GLY A 401 -0.28 13.63 -4.74
N ALA A 402 0.51 14.27 -5.61
CA ALA A 402 0.06 15.43 -6.37
C ALA A 402 -1.07 15.11 -7.36
N ALA A 403 -1.03 13.95 -8.01
CA ALA A 403 -2.10 13.51 -8.90
C ALA A 403 -3.40 13.28 -8.13
N PHE A 404 -3.34 12.59 -6.98
CA PHE A 404 -4.49 12.48 -6.10
C PHE A 404 -4.99 13.85 -5.62
N TRP A 405 -4.07 14.75 -5.26
CA TRP A 405 -4.43 16.09 -4.82
C TRP A 405 -5.20 16.85 -5.90
N ALA A 406 -4.68 16.91 -7.13
CA ALA A 406 -5.35 17.60 -8.24
C ALA A 406 -6.68 16.94 -8.60
N SER A 407 -6.68 15.62 -8.80
CA SER A 407 -7.82 14.91 -9.36
C SER A 407 -8.93 14.58 -8.37
N VAL A 408 -8.59 14.47 -7.08
CA VAL A 408 -9.54 14.08 -6.03
C VAL A 408 -9.76 15.22 -5.04
N VAL A 409 -8.71 15.89 -4.55
CA VAL A 409 -8.87 16.88 -3.47
C VAL A 409 -9.35 18.23 -4.01
N GLU A 410 -8.69 18.76 -5.04
CA GLU A 410 -8.99 20.07 -5.65
C GLU A 410 -10.14 20.01 -6.66
N TYR A 411 -10.46 18.82 -7.17
CA TYR A 411 -11.58 18.65 -8.08
C TYR A 411 -12.90 19.07 -7.41
N GLU A 412 -13.67 19.93 -8.10
CA GLU A 412 -14.92 20.50 -7.61
C GLU A 412 -16.17 19.91 -8.28
N GLY A 413 -16.01 19.04 -9.28
CA GLY A 413 -17.15 18.44 -9.97
C GLY A 413 -17.88 17.37 -9.14
N GLU A 414 -18.95 16.84 -9.71
CA GLU A 414 -19.88 15.95 -9.00
C GLU A 414 -19.36 14.51 -8.87
N GLU A 415 -18.44 14.11 -9.75
CA GLU A 415 -17.89 12.76 -9.79
C GLU A 415 -16.87 12.49 -8.68
N THR A 416 -16.48 11.22 -8.56
CA THR A 416 -15.50 10.78 -7.55
C THR A 416 -14.10 11.38 -7.76
N CYS A 417 -13.70 11.60 -9.01
CA CYS A 417 -12.46 12.30 -9.38
C CYS A 417 -12.55 12.87 -10.80
N LEU A 418 -11.62 13.77 -11.13
CA LEU A 418 -11.54 14.43 -12.44
C LEU A 418 -11.48 13.43 -13.60
N GLU A 419 -10.73 12.34 -13.45
CA GLU A 419 -10.56 11.42 -14.58
C GLU A 419 -11.79 10.54 -14.82
N VAL A 420 -12.60 10.29 -13.79
CA VAL A 420 -13.91 9.64 -13.96
C VAL A 420 -14.85 10.55 -14.75
N ASP A 421 -14.88 11.85 -14.43
CA ASP A 421 -15.69 12.84 -15.15
C ASP A 421 -15.26 12.99 -16.62
N LEU A 422 -13.95 13.05 -16.86
CA LEU A 422 -13.39 13.07 -18.22
C LEU A 422 -13.75 11.80 -19.00
N ASP A 423 -13.63 10.61 -18.39
CA ASP A 423 -14.02 9.34 -19.01
C ASP A 423 -15.51 9.33 -19.38
N LEU A 424 -16.40 9.73 -18.47
CA LEU A 424 -17.85 9.81 -18.72
C LEU A 424 -18.19 10.83 -19.83
N SER A 425 -17.49 11.96 -19.86
CA SER A 425 -17.63 12.97 -20.91
C SER A 425 -17.18 12.44 -22.28
N VAL A 426 -16.10 11.67 -22.33
CA VAL A 426 -15.62 11.01 -23.57
C VAL A 426 -16.61 9.94 -24.04
N GLU A 427 -17.15 9.13 -23.13
CA GLU A 427 -18.17 8.14 -23.47
C GLU A 427 -19.44 8.80 -24.03
N ALA A 428 -19.94 9.87 -23.38
CA ALA A 428 -21.09 10.63 -23.86
C ALA A 428 -20.84 11.25 -25.25
N LEU A 429 -19.64 11.78 -25.49
CA LEU A 429 -19.26 12.30 -26.80
C LEU A 429 -19.19 11.20 -27.86
N LEU A 430 -18.62 10.04 -27.55
CA LEU A 430 -18.56 8.90 -28.47
C LEU A 430 -19.95 8.38 -28.82
N ASP A 431 -20.88 8.35 -27.86
CA ASP A 431 -22.25 7.94 -28.10
C ASP A 431 -23.03 8.97 -28.95
N ASP A 432 -22.84 10.27 -28.72
CA ASP A 432 -23.39 11.33 -29.61
C ASP A 432 -22.82 11.23 -31.03
N MET A 433 -21.51 11.02 -31.17
CA MET A 433 -20.87 10.83 -32.48
C MET A 433 -21.43 9.60 -33.21
N ARG A 434 -21.62 8.48 -32.50
CA ARG A 434 -22.27 7.28 -33.07
C ARG A 434 -23.70 7.56 -33.47
N ALA A 435 -24.48 8.25 -32.64
CA ALA A 435 -25.86 8.60 -32.96
C ALA A 435 -25.95 9.47 -34.22
N ARG A 436 -25.05 10.45 -34.38
CA ARG A 436 -24.98 11.28 -35.58
C ARG A 436 -24.56 10.49 -36.82
N ALA A 437 -23.59 9.60 -36.70
CA ALA A 437 -23.16 8.75 -37.82
C ALA A 437 -24.28 7.81 -38.29
N VAL A 438 -25.06 7.26 -37.36
CA VAL A 438 -26.26 6.46 -37.68
C VAL A 438 -27.32 7.33 -38.37
N ALA A 439 -27.57 8.54 -37.87
CA ALA A 439 -28.55 9.45 -38.47
C ALA A 439 -28.14 9.92 -39.88
N ALA A 440 -26.85 10.05 -40.15
CA ALA A 440 -26.31 10.42 -41.46
C ALA A 440 -26.33 9.26 -42.48
N GLY A 441 -26.58 8.03 -42.04
CA GLY A 441 -26.47 6.83 -42.88
C GLY A 441 -25.01 6.38 -43.11
N ASP A 442 -24.05 7.00 -42.43
CA ASP A 442 -22.62 6.65 -42.51
C ASP A 442 -22.28 5.39 -41.72
N TYR A 443 -23.18 4.97 -40.83
CA TYR A 443 -23.01 3.79 -39.98
C TYR A 443 -24.33 3.01 -39.90
N GLU A 444 -24.34 1.77 -40.42
CA GLU A 444 -25.44 0.85 -40.13
C GLU A 444 -25.41 0.50 -38.64
N ALA A 445 -26.44 0.89 -37.91
CA ALA A 445 -26.60 0.49 -36.52
C ALA A 445 -26.56 -1.03 -36.45
N ARG A 446 -25.43 -1.59 -35.98
CA ARG A 446 -25.37 -3.02 -35.66
C ARG A 446 -26.50 -3.29 -34.68
N PRO A 447 -27.49 -4.14 -35.01
CA PRO A 447 -28.56 -4.45 -34.08
C PRO A 447 -27.90 -4.92 -32.81
N ALA A 448 -28.23 -4.25 -31.68
CA ALA A 448 -27.72 -4.61 -30.37
C ALA A 448 -27.88 -6.13 -30.25
N ALA A 449 -26.76 -6.84 -30.11
CA ALA A 449 -26.78 -8.29 -30.05
C ALA A 449 -27.77 -8.65 -28.95
N THR A 450 -28.94 -9.14 -29.35
CA THR A 450 -29.94 -9.59 -28.39
C THR A 450 -29.30 -10.77 -27.70
N ASN A 451 -28.82 -10.55 -26.48
CA ASN A 451 -28.42 -11.60 -25.56
C ASN A 451 -29.66 -12.38 -25.10
N SER A 452 -30.55 -12.75 -26.03
CA SER A 452 -31.57 -13.77 -25.87
C SER A 452 -30.85 -15.11 -25.79
N ARG A 453 -30.35 -15.37 -24.58
CA ARG A 453 -29.88 -16.68 -24.12
C ARG A 453 -31.09 -17.57 -23.83
N GLU A 454 -32.06 -17.61 -24.74
CA GLU A 454 -33.17 -18.56 -24.71
C GLU A 454 -32.76 -19.77 -25.55
N GLY A 455 -32.62 -20.93 -24.89
CA GLY A 455 -32.52 -22.21 -25.58
C GLY A 455 -31.12 -22.78 -25.73
N SER A 456 -30.44 -23.09 -24.62
CA SER A 456 -29.57 -24.27 -24.62
C SER A 456 -30.45 -25.49 -24.30
N PRO A 457 -30.62 -26.46 -25.20
CA PRO A 457 -31.36 -27.68 -24.89
C PRO A 457 -30.58 -28.49 -23.85
N SER A 458 -31.26 -28.88 -22.76
CA SER A 458 -30.76 -29.86 -21.80
C SER A 458 -30.29 -31.12 -22.54
N ARG A 459 -29.01 -31.45 -22.41
CA ARG A 459 -28.53 -32.80 -22.68
C ARG A 459 -28.83 -33.65 -21.45
N HIS A 460 -29.76 -34.60 -21.62
CA HIS A 460 -29.90 -35.79 -20.78
C HIS A 460 -28.81 -36.80 -21.11
#